data_AF-A0A7S4HZG3-F1
#
_entry.id   AF-A0A7S4HZG3-F1
#
_cell.length_a   1.000
_cell.length_b   1.000
_cell.length_c   1.000
_cell.angle_alpha   90.00
_cell.angle_beta   90.00
_cell.angle_gamma   90.00
#
_symmetry.space_group_name_H-M   'P 1'
#
loop_
_entity.id
_entity.type
_entity.pdbx_description
1 polymer ?
#
loop_
_entity_poly.entity_id
_entity_poly.type
_entity_poly.pdbx_seq_one_letter_code
_entity_poly.pdbx_strand_id
1 'polypeptide(L)'
;WNAVAVLSTTDGFGVSMASSFIENATPEITIASYRQYIADPSLYDNLLKEMEEIKNSGARVIVSFTFDEWEITAGAANQTGIIGENYVWFVPNSIVSLRFDTEELRQLSRGIIGTIQGFVENEQSR
;
A
#
# COMPACT_ATOMS: atom_id res chain seq x y z
N TRP A 1 10.25 -10.10 8.68
CA TRP A 1 10.63 -9.38 7.45
C TRP A 1 11.36 -8.11 7.85
N ASN A 2 12.59 -7.89 7.37
CA ASN A 2 13.36 -6.67 7.68
C ASN A 2 13.51 -5.74 6.48
N ALA A 3 13.25 -6.20 5.25
CA ALA A 3 13.25 -5.39 4.05
C ALA A 3 11.81 -5.10 3.59
N VAL A 4 11.48 -3.83 3.40
CA VAL A 4 10.15 -3.36 2.99
C VAL A 4 10.27 -2.50 1.73
N ALA A 5 9.29 -2.60 0.84
CA ALA A 5 9.08 -1.62 -0.21
C ALA A 5 8.00 -0.64 0.23
N VAL A 6 8.15 0.63 -0.15
CA VAL A 6 7.17 1.69 0.09
C VAL A 6 6.61 2.14 -1.25
N LEU A 7 5.28 2.20 -1.35
CA LEU A 7 4.57 2.72 -2.52
C LEU A 7 3.67 3.86 -2.06
N SER A 8 3.59 4.95 -2.82
CA SER A 8 2.63 6.03 -2.56
C SER A 8 2.07 6.62 -3.84
N THR A 9 0.91 7.26 -3.74
CA THR A 9 0.49 8.23 -4.74
C THR A 9 1.40 9.46 -4.71
N THR A 10 1.54 10.17 -5.83
CA THR A 10 2.36 11.39 -5.93
C THR A 10 1.69 12.63 -5.34
N ASP A 11 0.45 12.54 -4.85
CA ASP A 11 -0.19 13.65 -4.16
C ASP A 11 0.49 13.94 -2.82
N GLY A 12 0.33 15.17 -2.33
CA GLY A 12 1.04 15.63 -1.13
C GLY A 12 0.74 14.79 0.11
N PHE A 13 -0.44 14.16 0.21
CA PHE A 13 -0.80 13.32 1.35
C PHE A 13 -0.09 11.97 1.29
N GLY A 14 -0.16 11.28 0.15
CA GLY A 14 0.56 10.03 -0.08
C GLY A 14 2.08 10.18 0.13
N VAL A 15 2.68 11.24 -0.45
CA VAL A 15 4.10 11.54 -0.27
C VAL A 15 4.44 11.81 1.21
N SER A 16 3.66 12.64 1.90
CA SER A 16 3.94 12.99 3.30
C SER A 16 3.90 11.77 4.21
N MET A 17 2.96 10.85 4.00
CA MET A 17 2.84 9.63 4.78
C MET A 17 4.01 8.67 4.51
N ALA A 18 4.40 8.51 3.25
CA ALA A 18 5.55 7.70 2.87
C ALA A 18 6.86 8.25 3.44
N SER A 19 7.10 9.55 3.30
CA SER A 19 8.26 10.21 3.89
C SER A 19 8.30 10.03 5.41
N SER A 20 7.17 10.26 6.10
CA SER A 20 7.09 10.07 7.54
C SER A 20 7.39 8.62 7.96
N PHE A 21 6.88 7.62 7.23
CA PHE A 21 7.20 6.22 7.50
C PHE A 21 8.69 5.93 7.31
N ILE A 22 9.29 6.39 6.21
CA ILE A 22 10.72 6.18 5.90
C ILE A 22 11.60 6.85 6.96
N GLU A 23 11.27 8.07 7.39
CA GLU A 23 12.03 8.81 8.40
C GLU A 23 11.93 8.21 9.80
N ASN A 24 10.81 7.57 10.13
CA ASN A 24 10.56 6.97 11.45
C ASN A 24 10.77 5.45 11.49
N ALA A 25 11.18 4.84 10.38
CA ALA A 25 11.51 3.42 10.34
C ALA A 25 12.67 3.13 11.29
N THR A 26 12.54 2.09 12.11
CA THR A 26 13.59 1.70 13.04
C THR A 26 14.80 1.16 12.27
N PRO A 27 16.02 1.17 12.85
CA PRO A 27 17.22 0.66 12.17
C PRO A 27 17.13 -0.81 11.70
N GLU A 28 16.24 -1.61 12.28
CA GLU A 28 15.98 -2.98 11.89
C GLU A 28 15.15 -3.11 10.60
N ILE A 29 14.50 -2.04 10.15
CA ILE A 29 13.71 -1.97 8.92
C ILE A 29 14.52 -1.28 7.82
N THR A 30 14.86 -2.03 6.79
CA THR A 30 15.50 -1.54 5.57
C THR A 30 14.43 -1.18 4.53
N ILE A 31 14.45 0.06 4.06
CA ILE A 31 13.65 0.50 2.90
C ILE A 31 14.36 0.01 1.64
N ALA A 32 13.92 -1.12 1.09
CA ALA A 32 14.52 -1.75 -0.09
C ALA A 32 14.12 -1.05 -1.40
N SER A 33 12.96 -0.42 -1.42
CA SER A 33 12.49 0.41 -2.53
C SER A 33 11.53 1.47 -2.02
N TYR A 34 11.55 2.64 -2.64
CA TYR A 34 10.50 3.63 -2.50
C TYR A 34 10.07 4.06 -3.90
N ARG A 35 8.77 3.91 -4.20
CA ARG A 35 8.18 4.21 -5.50
C ARG A 35 6.94 5.07 -5.34
N GLN A 36 6.67 5.84 -6.39
CA GLN A 36 5.55 6.77 -6.44
C GLN A 36 4.87 6.67 -7.78
N TYR A 37 3.54 6.78 -7.80
CA TYR A 37 2.78 6.78 -9.05
C TYR A 37 1.66 7.82 -9.02
N ILE A 38 1.24 8.21 -10.21
CA ILE A 38 0.08 9.09 -10.40
C ILE A 38 -1.16 8.21 -10.44
N ALA A 39 -2.13 8.51 -9.58
CA ALA A 39 -3.46 7.90 -9.49
C ALA A 39 -4.34 8.23 -10.71
N ASP A 40 -3.87 7.91 -11.91
CA ASP A 40 -4.57 8.15 -13.18
C ASP A 40 -4.60 6.83 -13.98
N PRO A 41 -5.80 6.27 -14.28
CA PRO A 41 -5.94 5.06 -15.07
C PRO A 41 -5.27 5.13 -16.44
N SER A 42 -5.17 6.32 -17.04
CA SER A 42 -4.49 6.52 -18.33
C SER A 42 -2.97 6.33 -18.24
N LEU A 43 -2.42 6.34 -17.03
CA LEU A 43 -1.00 6.16 -16.73
C LEU A 43 -0.71 4.78 -16.09
N TYR A 44 -1.60 3.80 -16.28
CA TYR A 44 -1.46 2.45 -15.72
C TYR A 44 -0.11 1.79 -16.04
N ASP A 45 0.43 2.00 -17.25
CA ASP A 45 1.75 1.49 -17.62
C ASP A 45 2.89 2.05 -16.77
N ASN A 46 2.75 3.27 -16.24
CA ASN A 46 3.72 3.83 -15.30
C ASN A 46 3.63 3.11 -13.95
N LEU A 47 2.42 2.85 -13.45
CA LEU A 47 2.22 2.06 -12.24
C LEU A 47 2.83 0.65 -12.38
N LEU A 48 2.64 -0.02 -13.52
CA LEU A 48 3.25 -1.33 -13.78
C LEU A 48 4.79 -1.28 -13.68
N LYS A 49 5.43 -0.23 -14.20
CA LYS A 49 6.88 -0.06 -14.09
C LYS A 49 7.31 0.11 -12.63
N GLU A 50 6.60 0.92 -11.86
CA GLU A 50 6.87 1.09 -10.43
C GLU A 50 6.70 -0.23 -9.66
N MET A 51 5.72 -1.06 -10.03
CA MET A 51 5.53 -2.38 -9.43
C MET A 51 6.67 -3.37 -9.79
N GLU A 52 7.16 -3.35 -11.04
CA GLU A 52 8.33 -4.16 -11.43
C GLU A 52 9.59 -3.71 -10.67
N GLU A 53 9.76 -2.42 -10.42
CA GLU A 53 10.85 -1.92 -9.58
C GLU A 53 10.74 -2.37 -8.12
N ILE A 54 9.52 -2.43 -7.57
CA ILE A 54 9.26 -3.03 -6.24
C ILE A 54 9.62 -4.51 -6.26
N LYS A 55 9.18 -5.27 -7.26
CA LYS A 55 9.51 -6.68 -7.41
C LYS A 55 11.02 -6.93 -7.48
N ASN A 56 11.73 -6.11 -8.26
CA ASN A 56 13.18 -6.20 -8.42
C ASN A 56 13.95 -5.89 -7.13
N SER A 57 13.35 -5.16 -6.18
CA SER A 57 13.95 -4.95 -4.85
C SER A 57 13.99 -6.21 -3.99
N GLY A 58 13.22 -7.24 -4.33
CA GLY A 58 13.10 -8.49 -3.56
C GLY A 58 12.30 -8.35 -2.26
N ALA A 59 11.74 -7.17 -1.97
CA ALA A 59 10.87 -6.97 -0.81
C ALA A 59 9.58 -7.77 -0.94
N ARG A 60 9.18 -8.44 0.14
CA ARG A 60 7.90 -9.18 0.24
C ARG A 60 6.85 -8.47 1.08
N VAL A 61 7.25 -7.43 1.79
CA VAL A 61 6.35 -6.56 2.54
C VAL A 61 6.29 -5.23 1.81
N ILE A 62 5.09 -4.84 1.43
CA ILE A 62 4.83 -3.57 0.75
C ILE A 62 4.02 -2.70 1.71
N VAL A 63 4.54 -1.53 2.04
CA VAL A 63 3.80 -0.49 2.76
C VAL A 63 3.28 0.49 1.72
N SER A 64 1.97 0.47 1.51
CA SER A 64 1.29 1.26 0.50
C SER A 64 0.56 2.41 1.15
N PHE A 65 0.82 3.62 0.68
CA PHE A 65 0.04 4.84 0.97
C PHE A 65 -0.78 5.17 -0.27
N THR A 66 -1.73 4.29 -0.56
CA THR A 66 -2.70 4.37 -1.66
C THR A 66 -4.11 4.41 -1.07
N PHE A 67 -5.04 5.10 -1.72
CA PHE A 67 -6.35 5.40 -1.14
C PHE A 67 -7.47 4.93 -2.06
N ASP A 68 -8.16 5.79 -2.79
CA ASP A 68 -9.35 5.38 -3.53
C ASP A 68 -9.01 4.50 -4.76
N GLU A 69 -7.73 4.34 -5.09
CA GLU A 69 -7.24 3.67 -6.29
C GLU A 69 -6.87 2.19 -6.09
N TRP A 70 -7.26 1.58 -4.97
CA TRP A 70 -6.81 0.23 -4.63
C TRP A 70 -7.10 -0.82 -5.70
N GLU A 71 -8.23 -0.75 -6.40
CA GLU A 71 -8.54 -1.70 -7.48
C GLU A 71 -7.47 -1.68 -8.58
N ILE A 72 -7.04 -0.49 -8.99
CA ILE A 72 -5.99 -0.29 -9.99
C ILE A 72 -4.65 -0.77 -9.44
N THR A 73 -4.34 -0.45 -8.18
CA THR A 73 -3.12 -0.88 -7.49
C THR A 73 -3.03 -2.40 -7.38
N ALA A 74 -4.11 -3.06 -6.95
CA ALA A 74 -4.21 -4.50 -6.80
C ALA A 74 -4.13 -5.21 -8.14
N GLY A 75 -4.76 -4.67 -9.19
CA GLY A 75 -4.64 -5.15 -10.56
C GLY A 75 -3.20 -5.12 -11.06
N ALA A 76 -2.51 -3.99 -10.87
CA ALA A 76 -1.10 -3.85 -11.26
C ALA A 76 -0.18 -4.80 -10.48
N ALA A 77 -0.42 -4.93 -9.17
CA ALA A 77 0.32 -5.84 -8.31
C ALA A 77 0.11 -7.31 -8.74
N ASN A 78 -1.10 -7.69 -9.12
CA ASN A 78 -1.41 -9.02 -9.66
C ASN A 78 -0.69 -9.27 -10.98
N GLN A 79 -0.76 -8.31 -11.91
CA GLN A 79 -0.15 -8.44 -13.23
C GLN A 79 1.38 -8.57 -13.17
N THR A 80 2.01 -7.91 -12.22
CA THR A 80 3.48 -7.94 -12.01
C THR A 80 3.91 -9.07 -11.06
N GLY A 81 2.98 -9.75 -10.40
CA GLY A 81 3.24 -10.89 -9.53
C GLY A 81 3.77 -10.51 -8.15
N ILE A 82 3.37 -9.35 -7.62
CA ILE A 82 3.70 -8.87 -6.26
C ILE A 82 2.50 -8.89 -5.31
N ILE A 83 1.55 -9.79 -5.53
CA ILE A 83 0.39 -10.05 -4.66
C ILE A 83 0.20 -11.57 -4.47
N GLY A 84 -0.55 -11.98 -3.45
CA GLY A 84 -0.78 -13.38 -3.11
C GLY A 84 0.14 -13.92 -2.00
N GLU A 85 0.28 -15.25 -1.90
CA GLU A 85 0.83 -15.95 -0.72
C GLU A 85 2.26 -15.54 -0.31
N ASN A 86 3.03 -14.96 -1.22
CA ASN A 86 4.41 -14.56 -0.97
C ASN A 86 4.57 -13.08 -0.57
N TYR A 87 3.48 -12.32 -0.52
CA TYR A 87 3.50 -10.88 -0.29
C TYR A 87 2.52 -10.48 0.80
N VAL A 88 2.88 -9.46 1.56
CA VAL A 88 1.99 -8.79 2.52
C VAL A 88 1.95 -7.32 2.23
N TRP A 89 0.74 -6.80 2.12
CA TRP A 89 0.47 -5.39 1.85
C TRP A 89 -0.07 -4.73 3.11
N PHE A 90 0.67 -3.74 3.61
CA PHE A 90 0.16 -2.78 4.58
C PHE A 90 -0.49 -1.63 3.84
N VAL A 91 -1.74 -1.33 4.18
CA VAL A 91 -2.55 -0.33 3.47
C VAL A 91 -3.24 0.63 4.46
N PRO A 92 -3.69 1.81 4.03
CA PRO A 92 -4.42 2.73 4.89
C PRO A 92 -5.80 2.19 5.28
N ASN A 93 -6.40 2.79 6.32
CA ASN A 93 -7.74 2.43 6.82
C ASN A 93 -8.83 2.55 5.75
N SER A 94 -8.69 3.49 4.82
CA SER A 94 -9.63 3.72 3.71
C SER A 94 -9.78 2.46 2.86
N ILE A 95 -8.69 1.70 2.66
CA ILE A 95 -8.70 0.47 1.86
C ILE A 95 -9.40 -0.67 2.57
N VAL A 96 -9.07 -0.92 3.82
CA VAL A 96 -9.70 -2.01 4.59
C VAL A 96 -11.15 -1.73 4.96
N SER A 97 -11.59 -0.48 4.79
CA SER A 97 -12.99 -0.08 4.92
C SER A 97 -13.80 -0.25 3.62
N LEU A 98 -13.15 -0.59 2.50
CA LEU A 98 -13.83 -0.86 1.23
C LEU A 98 -14.65 -2.15 1.33
N ARG A 99 -15.75 -2.19 0.57
CA ARG A 99 -16.65 -3.36 0.53
C ARG A 99 -16.10 -4.50 -0.35
N PHE A 100 -15.08 -4.24 -1.16
CA PHE A 100 -14.53 -5.15 -2.18
C PHE A 100 -15.65 -5.81 -2.99
N ASP A 101 -16.31 -5.03 -3.84
CA ASP A 101 -17.60 -5.40 -4.43
C ASP A 101 -17.51 -6.61 -5.38
N THR A 102 -16.35 -6.84 -6.02
CA THR A 102 -16.13 -7.97 -6.93
C THR A 102 -15.39 -9.14 -6.26
N GLU A 103 -15.61 -10.36 -6.76
CA GLU A 103 -14.87 -11.54 -6.24
C GLU A 103 -13.38 -11.44 -6.54
N GLU A 104 -13.02 -10.94 -7.71
CA GLU A 104 -11.64 -10.69 -8.09
C GLU A 104 -10.95 -9.76 -7.09
N LEU A 105 -11.54 -8.60 -6.81
CA LEU A 105 -10.96 -7.64 -5.86
C LEU A 105 -10.88 -8.24 -4.44
N ARG A 106 -11.87 -9.04 -4.02
CA ARG A 106 -11.79 -9.78 -2.76
C ARG A 106 -10.62 -10.74 -2.72
N GLN A 107 -10.37 -11.49 -3.78
CA GLN A 107 -9.25 -12.43 -3.85
C GLN A 107 -7.90 -11.71 -3.82
N LEU A 108 -7.75 -10.65 -4.62
CA LEU A 108 -6.55 -9.83 -4.65
C LEU A 108 -6.27 -9.15 -3.30
N SER A 109 -7.33 -8.78 -2.58
CA SER A 109 -7.23 -8.11 -1.28
C SER A 109 -7.06 -9.07 -0.09
N ARG A 110 -6.99 -10.39 -0.31
CA ARG A 110 -6.79 -11.34 0.80
C ARG A 110 -5.42 -11.16 1.45
N GLY A 111 -5.42 -11.04 2.77
CA GLY A 111 -4.18 -10.96 3.56
C GLY A 111 -3.55 -9.57 3.65
N ILE A 112 -4.20 -8.54 3.11
CA ILE A 112 -3.78 -7.16 3.38
C ILE A 112 -3.98 -6.83 4.87
N ILE A 113 -3.11 -5.97 5.39
CA ILE A 113 -3.12 -5.51 6.78
C ILE A 113 -3.36 -4.01 6.76
N GLY A 114 -4.49 -3.58 7.30
CA GLY A 114 -4.80 -2.16 7.45
C GLY A 114 -4.65 -1.69 8.87
N THR A 115 -4.45 -0.39 9.05
CA THR A 115 -4.71 0.26 10.34
C THR A 115 -6.20 0.58 10.44
N ILE A 116 -6.74 0.51 11.66
CA ILE A 116 -8.08 1.03 11.95
C ILE A 116 -7.87 2.17 12.94
N GLN A 117 -8.36 3.35 12.60
CA GLN A 117 -8.38 4.45 13.55
C GLN A 117 -9.52 4.19 14.54
N GLY A 118 -9.16 3.71 15.73
CA GLY A 118 -10.11 3.62 16.83
C GLY A 118 -10.52 5.01 17.28
N PHE A 119 -11.82 5.31 17.28
CA PHE A 119 -12.32 6.47 18.00
C PHE A 119 -12.15 6.17 19.49
N VAL A 120 -11.27 6.91 20.16
CA VAL A 120 -11.30 6.95 21.62
C VAL A 120 -12.49 7.82 21.99
N GLU A 121 -13.61 7.20 22.38
CA GLU A 121 -14.68 7.93 23.06
C GLU A 121 -14.10 8.53 24.33
N ASN A 122 -13.92 9.85 24.34
CA ASN A 122 -13.65 10.56 25.59
C ASN A 122 -14.93 10.48 26.44
N GLU A 123 -15.01 9.51 27.34
CA GLU A 123 -15.96 9.49 28.45
C GLU A 123 -15.67 10.65 29.42
N GLN A 124 -15.85 11.90 29.00
CA GLN A 124 -15.94 13.04 29.91
C GLN A 124 -16.97 14.03 29.43
N SER A 125 -18.21 13.79 29.81
CA SER A 125 -19.21 14.82 30.10
C SER A 125 -20.21 14.22 31.09
N ARG A 126 -19.85 14.28 32.38
CA ARG A 126 -20.81 14.20 33.50
C ARG A 126 -21.38 15.59 33.74
#